data_AF-A0A950RMG5-F1
#
_entry.id   AF-A0A950RMG5-F1
#
_cell.length_a   1.000
_cell.length_b   1.000
_cell.length_c   1.000
_cell.angle_alpha   90.00
_cell.angle_beta   90.00
_cell.angle_gamma   90.00
#
_symmetry.space_group_name_H-M   'P 1'
#
loop_
_entity.id
_entity.type
_entity.pdbx_description
1 polymer ?
#
loop_
_entity_poly.entity_id
_entity_poly.type
_entity_poly.pdbx_seq_one_letter_code
_entity_poly.pdbx_strand_id
1 'polypeptide(L)'
;MTSSTFEKPIRTTVFVADLKCYMCGAVCGSIESDQSLSHVATNRAVLLRRPGETDPVQVPNWRRLRCTRCGGPLFLDESEVITRRVDEYNWLEERPRRGRPPKRILEERRRERELLESQAA
;
A
#
# COMPACT_ATOMS: atom_id res chain seq x y z
N MET A 1 -8.68 -0.09 32.86
CA MET A 1 -8.82 0.87 31.74
C MET A 1 -7.67 0.65 30.76
N THR A 2 -7.77 -0.35 29.89
CA THR A 2 -6.77 -0.57 28.84
C THR A 2 -7.10 0.38 27.70
N SER A 3 -6.28 1.41 27.52
CA SER A 3 -6.30 2.26 26.34
C SER A 3 -6.25 1.35 25.11
N SER A 4 -7.33 1.32 24.33
CA SER A 4 -7.30 0.72 23.00
C SER A 4 -6.35 1.56 22.17
N THR A 5 -5.08 1.17 22.17
CA THR A 5 -4.09 1.76 21.28
C THR A 5 -4.45 1.27 19.89
N PHE A 6 -5.33 2.02 19.19
CA PHE A 6 -5.49 1.84 17.76
C PHE A 6 -4.10 2.05 17.16
N GLU A 7 -3.46 0.97 16.72
CA GLU A 7 -2.16 1.06 16.08
C GLU A 7 -2.30 2.01 14.90
N LYS A 8 -1.39 3.00 14.87
CA LYS A 8 -1.44 4.00 13.81
C LYS A 8 -1.16 3.28 12.50
N PRO A 9 -2.01 3.47 11.50
CA PRO A 9 -1.85 2.83 10.21
C PRO A 9 -0.52 3.22 9.58
N ILE A 10 0.18 2.25 9.00
CA ILE A 10 1.43 2.53 8.29
C ILE A 10 1.06 3.24 6.99
N ARG A 11 1.54 4.47 6.84
CA ARG A 11 1.38 5.26 5.61
C ARG A 11 2.69 5.19 4.83
N THR A 12 2.63 4.64 3.64
CA THR A 12 3.76 4.56 2.71
C THR A 12 3.48 5.47 1.53
N THR A 13 4.35 6.43 1.29
CA THR A 13 4.31 7.24 0.08
C THR A 13 4.91 6.45 -1.07
N VAL A 14 4.18 6.34 -2.17
CA VAL A 14 4.60 5.66 -3.40
C VAL A 14 4.45 6.65 -4.55
N PHE A 15 5.47 6.72 -5.38
CA PHE A 15 5.49 7.52 -6.60
C PHE A 15 5.13 6.59 -7.76
N VAL A 16 4.11 6.99 -8.52
CA VAL A 16 3.62 6.22 -9.66
C VAL A 16 3.69 7.10 -10.90
N ALA A 17 4.10 6.55 -12.03
CA ALA A 17 4.09 7.26 -13.31
C ALA A 17 3.92 6.29 -14.47
N ASP A 18 3.37 6.78 -15.58
CA ASP A 18 3.24 6.01 -16.80
C ASP A 18 4.49 6.11 -17.66
N LEU A 19 4.90 5.00 -18.26
CA LEU A 19 5.96 4.97 -19.26
C LEU A 19 5.36 5.09 -20.65
N LYS A 20 5.56 6.24 -21.29
CA LYS A 20 5.14 6.48 -22.69
C LYS A 20 6.36 6.53 -23.60
N CYS A 21 6.18 6.10 -24.86
CA CYS A 21 7.25 6.18 -25.86
C CYS A 21 7.29 7.55 -26.52
N TYR A 22 8.48 8.16 -26.59
CA TYR A 22 8.67 9.45 -27.29
C TYR A 22 8.33 9.41 -28.78
N MET A 23 8.49 8.24 -29.42
CA MET A 23 8.38 8.12 -30.88
C MET A 23 6.96 7.77 -31.32
N CYS A 24 6.35 6.76 -30.72
CA CYS A 24 5.04 6.25 -31.14
C CYS A 24 3.90 6.59 -30.18
N GLY A 25 4.18 7.25 -29.05
CA GLY A 25 3.18 7.60 -28.05
C GLY A 25 2.58 6.41 -27.29
N ALA A 26 3.00 5.18 -27.57
CA ALA A 26 2.45 4.00 -26.92
C ALA A 26 2.79 3.96 -25.43
N VAL A 27 1.78 3.66 -24.61
CA VAL A 27 1.95 3.36 -23.18
C VAL A 27 2.57 1.97 -23.05
N CYS A 28 3.77 1.89 -22.48
CA CYS A 28 4.54 0.66 -22.32
C CYS A 28 4.33 0.00 -20.94
N GLY A 29 3.72 0.73 -20.00
CA GLY A 29 3.41 0.26 -18.65
C GLY A 29 3.41 1.40 -17.64
N SER A 30 3.24 1.07 -16.37
CA SER A 30 3.37 2.00 -15.25
C SER A 30 4.54 1.58 -14.36
N ILE A 31 5.22 2.56 -13.76
CA ILE A 31 6.28 2.31 -12.77
C ILE A 31 5.87 2.80 -11.39
N GLU A 32 6.25 2.03 -10.38
CA GLU A 32 6.08 2.38 -8.97
C GLU A 32 7.43 2.41 -8.25
N SER A 33 7.60 3.37 -7.34
CA SER A 33 8.80 3.55 -6.53
C SER A 33 8.42 4.07 -5.15
N ASP A 34 9.14 3.62 -4.11
CA ASP A 34 9.03 4.16 -2.74
C ASP A 34 9.64 5.57 -2.61
N GLN A 35 10.38 6.01 -3.63
CA GLN A 35 11.10 7.27 -3.67
C GLN A 35 10.81 8.06 -4.94
N SER A 36 11.09 9.36 -4.89
CA SER A 36 10.74 10.28 -5.98
C SER A 36 11.32 9.80 -7.31
N LEU A 37 10.49 9.81 -8.36
CA LEU A 37 10.89 9.47 -9.73
C LEU A 37 11.65 10.61 -10.44
N SER A 38 12.21 11.56 -9.66
CA SER A 38 12.90 12.73 -10.19
C SER A 38 14.16 12.36 -10.98
N HIS A 39 14.59 13.29 -11.85
CA HIS A 39 15.76 13.13 -12.70
C HIS A 39 17.08 12.86 -11.96
N VAL A 40 17.14 13.06 -10.64
CA VAL A 40 18.35 12.86 -9.83
C VAL A 40 18.50 11.39 -9.38
N ALA A 41 17.40 10.62 -9.28
CA ALA A 41 17.39 9.26 -8.75
C ALA A 41 17.59 8.18 -9.84
N THR A 42 18.65 8.30 -10.65
CA THR A 42 18.80 7.61 -11.95
C THR A 42 19.13 6.12 -11.92
N ASN A 43 19.48 5.54 -10.77
CA ASN A 43 20.00 4.16 -10.68
C ASN A 43 19.25 3.26 -9.67
N ARG A 44 18.01 3.61 -9.31
CA ARG A 44 17.21 2.75 -8.44
C ARG A 44 16.28 1.84 -9.21
N ALA A 45 16.11 0.66 -8.62
CA ALA A 45 15.14 -0.30 -9.08
C ALA A 45 13.72 0.22 -8.85
N VAL A 46 12.89 0.13 -9.88
CA VAL A 46 11.46 0.46 -9.83
C VAL A 46 10.65 -0.79 -10.13
N LEU A 47 9.39 -0.82 -9.71
CA LEU A 47 8.46 -1.88 -10.06
C LEU A 47 7.74 -1.48 -11.34
N LEU A 48 7.96 -2.21 -12.43
CA LEU A 48 7.28 -2.03 -13.71
C LEU A 48 6.09 -2.96 -13.81
N ARG A 49 4.90 -2.41 -14.06
CA ARG A 49 3.70 -3.16 -14.41
C ARG A 49 3.39 -2.93 -15.89
N ARG A 50 3.44 -4.01 -16.69
CA ARG A 50 3.11 -3.94 -18.12
C ARG A 50 1.60 -4.07 -18.35
N PRO A 51 1.07 -3.52 -19.46
CA PRO A 51 -0.33 -3.70 -19.80
C PRO A 51 -0.67 -5.20 -19.96
N GLY A 52 -1.67 -5.66 -19.21
CA GLY A 52 -2.10 -7.08 -19.24
C GLY A 52 -1.34 -8.02 -18.31
N GLU A 53 -0.27 -7.57 -17.64
CA GLU A 53 0.46 -8.36 -16.65
C GLU A 53 -0.02 -8.04 -15.22
N THR A 54 -0.25 -9.07 -14.42
CA THR A 54 -0.74 -8.94 -13.04
C THR A 54 0.40 -8.64 -12.06
N ASP A 55 1.58 -9.21 -12.31
CA ASP A 55 2.72 -9.11 -11.40
C ASP A 55 3.70 -8.03 -11.84
N PRO A 56 4.07 -7.10 -10.95
CA PRO A 56 5.09 -6.11 -11.27
C PRO A 56 6.49 -6.75 -11.29
N VAL A 57 7.32 -6.33 -12.25
CA VAL A 57 8.69 -6.79 -12.39
C VAL A 57 9.66 -5.71 -11.89
N GLN A 58 10.65 -6.10 -11.09
CA GLN A 58 11.68 -5.19 -10.64
C GLN A 58 12.66 -4.85 -11.77
N VAL A 59 12.75 -3.57 -12.12
CA VAL A 59 13.64 -3.06 -13.19
C VAL A 59 14.70 -2.15 -12.57
N PRO A 60 15.99 -2.52 -12.61
CA PRO A 60 17.07 -1.75 -11.96
C PRO A 60 17.30 -0.36 -12.58
N ASN A 61 17.03 -0.21 -13.88
CA ASN A 61 17.15 1.07 -14.57
C ASN A 61 16.10 1.18 -15.68
N TRP A 62 14.99 1.85 -15.38
CA TRP A 62 13.88 2.02 -16.32
C TRP A 62 14.25 2.88 -17.54
N ARG A 63 15.24 3.78 -17.44
CA ARG A 63 15.69 4.64 -18.57
C ARG A 63 16.35 3.85 -19.70
N ARG A 64 16.83 2.65 -19.39
CA ARG A 64 17.37 1.71 -20.39
C ARG A 64 16.29 0.93 -21.13
N LEU A 65 15.04 0.98 -20.66
CA LEU A 65 13.93 0.34 -21.36
C LEU A 65 13.69 1.01 -22.72
N ARG A 66 13.18 0.21 -23.65
CA ARG A 66 12.82 0.63 -25.00
C ARG A 66 11.40 0.17 -25.28
N CYS A 67 10.71 0.92 -26.12
CA CYS A 67 9.37 0.55 -26.56
C CYS A 67 9.40 -0.80 -27.29
N THR A 68 8.53 -1.72 -26.92
CA THR A 68 8.40 -3.03 -27.58
C THR A 68 7.84 -2.92 -29.00
N ARG A 69 7.17 -1.80 -29.34
CA ARG A 69 6.57 -1.58 -30.66
C ARG A 69 7.55 -0.98 -31.67
N CYS A 70 8.29 0.06 -31.28
CA CYS A 70 9.17 0.79 -32.21
C CYS A 70 10.64 0.89 -31.78
N GLY A 71 11.02 0.35 -30.62
CA GLY A 71 12.38 0.46 -30.08
C GLY A 71 12.77 1.85 -29.56
N GLY A 72 11.86 2.83 -29.58
CA GLY A 72 12.11 4.20 -29.14
C GLY A 72 12.34 4.34 -27.62
N PRO A 73 12.93 5.46 -27.18
CA PRO A 73 13.12 5.75 -25.76
C PRO A 73 11.77 5.99 -25.07
N LEU A 74 11.73 5.67 -23.78
CA LEU A 74 10.56 5.86 -22.91
C LEU A 74 10.77 7.06 -21.99
N PHE A 75 9.68 7.73 -21.64
CA PHE A 75 9.64 8.81 -20.66
C PHE A 75 8.52 8.63 -19.67
N LEU A 76 8.63 9.32 -18.54
CA LEU A 76 7.60 9.36 -17.53
C LEU A 76 6.56 10.41 -17.91
N ASP A 77 5.32 9.98 -17.95
CA ASP A 77 4.16 10.85 -18.07
C ASP A 77 3.28 10.67 -16.82
N GLU A 78 2.42 11.66 -16.55
CA GLU A 78 1.40 11.60 -15.49
C GLU A 78 1.96 11.11 -14.14
N SER A 79 3.03 11.75 -13.64
CA SER A 79 3.63 11.36 -12.36
C SER A 79 2.76 11.78 -11.18
N GLU A 80 2.35 10.81 -10.37
CA GLU A 80 1.52 11.00 -9.18
C GLU A 80 2.24 10.55 -7.90
N VAL A 81 1.85 11.17 -6.78
CA VAL A 81 2.32 10.80 -5.44
C VAL A 81 1.14 10.23 -4.67
N ILE A 82 1.17 8.92 -4.42
CA ILE A 82 0.10 8.18 -3.77
C ILE A 82 0.53 7.88 -2.34
N THR A 83 -0.27 8.30 -1.36
CA THR A 83 -0.09 7.83 0.03
C THR A 83 -0.90 6.55 0.21
N ARG A 84 -0.23 5.39 0.18
CA ARG A 84 -0.86 4.09 0.49
C ARG A 84 -0.97 3.94 2.00
N ARG A 85 -2.19 3.68 2.47
CA ARG A 85 -2.45 3.33 3.87
C ARG A 85 -2.62 1.81 3.93
N VAL A 86 -1.72 1.14 4.64
CA VAL A 86 -1.80 -0.31 4.87
C VAL A 86 -2.25 -0.51 6.32
N ASP A 87 -3.45 -1.03 6.47
CA ASP A 87 -4.02 -1.40 7.77
C ASP A 87 -3.94 -2.92 7.88
N GLU A 88 -3.27 -3.43 8.93
CA GLU A 88 -3.33 -4.86 9.26
C GLU A 88 -4.70 -5.17 9.85
N TYR A 89 -5.67 -5.41 8.98
CA TYR A 89 -7.03 -5.73 9.40
C TYR A 89 -7.19 -7.23 9.60
N ASN A 90 -7.35 -7.65 10.85
CA ASN A 90 -7.64 -9.05 11.16
C ASN A 90 -9.11 -9.36 10.86
N TRP A 91 -9.40 -9.79 9.64
CA TRP A 91 -10.73 -10.20 9.18
C TRP A 91 -11.36 -11.33 9.99
N LEU A 92 -10.63 -12.04 10.86
CA LEU A 92 -11.21 -13.05 11.75
C LEU A 92 -11.75 -12.42 13.04
N GLU A 93 -11.07 -11.42 13.57
CA GLU A 93 -11.42 -10.77 14.84
C GLU A 93 -12.37 -9.58 14.65
N GLU A 94 -12.14 -8.75 13.63
CA GLU A 94 -12.79 -7.44 13.50
C GLU A 94 -13.94 -7.35 12.52
N ARG A 95 -14.46 -8.48 11.98
CA ARG A 95 -15.52 -8.49 10.96
C ARG A 95 -16.62 -7.45 11.21
N PRO A 96 -17.07 -6.70 10.18
CA PRO A 96 -18.17 -5.74 10.32
C PRO A 96 -19.43 -6.42 10.90
N ARG A 97 -19.74 -6.17 12.17
CA ARG A 97 -20.92 -6.68 12.87
C ARG A 97 -21.93 -5.57 13.05
N ARG A 98 -23.20 -5.83 12.72
CA ARG A 98 -24.31 -4.94 13.10
C ARG A 98 -24.82 -5.33 14.49
N GLY A 99 -24.76 -4.41 15.44
CA GLY A 99 -25.38 -4.58 16.76
C GLY A 99 -24.47 -5.23 17.81
N ARG A 100 -24.82 -6.44 18.30
CA ARG A 100 -24.37 -6.98 19.59
C ARG A 100 -22.84 -7.02 19.74
N PRO A 101 -22.28 -6.51 20.85
CA PRO A 101 -20.86 -6.64 21.17
C PRO A 101 -20.40 -8.10 21.23
N PRO A 102 -19.12 -8.38 20.92
CA PRO A 102 -18.52 -9.71 21.05
C PRO A 102 -18.71 -10.30 22.45
N LYS A 103 -19.03 -11.59 22.53
CA LYS A 103 -19.26 -12.30 23.80
C LYS A 103 -18.06 -12.22 24.74
N ARG A 104 -16.83 -12.28 24.19
CA ARG A 104 -15.59 -12.13 24.94
C ARG A 104 -15.51 -10.80 25.69
N ILE A 105 -15.91 -9.68 25.06
CA ILE A 105 -15.92 -8.35 25.71
C ILE A 105 -16.94 -8.31 26.84
N LEU A 106 -18.09 -8.98 26.69
CA LEU A 106 -19.09 -9.08 27.75
C LEU A 106 -18.61 -9.94 28.93
N GLU A 107 -17.94 -11.06 28.64
CA GLU A 107 -17.36 -11.94 29.66
C GLU A 107 -16.20 -11.28 30.42
N GLU A 108 -15.36 -10.51 29.73
CA GLU A 108 -14.27 -9.72 30.33
C GLU A 108 -14.82 -8.64 31.28
N ARG A 109 -15.84 -7.89 30.85
CA ARG A 109 -16.53 -6.92 31.71
C ARG A 109 -17.20 -7.55 32.93
N ARG A 110 -17.72 -8.78 32.79
CA ARG A 110 -18.28 -9.52 33.93
C ARG A 110 -17.17 -9.88 34.94
N ARG A 111 -16.04 -10.41 34.45
CA ARG A 111 -14.89 -10.75 35.30
C ARG A 111 -14.31 -9.52 36.01
N GLU A 112 -14.18 -8.38 35.32
CA GLU A 112 -13.73 -7.13 35.95
C GLU A 112 -14.65 -6.69 37.09
N ARG A 113 -15.98 -6.83 36.91
CA ARG A 113 -16.96 -6.49 37.96
C ARG A 113 -16.85 -7.42 39.16
N GLU A 114 -16.75 -8.74 38.94
CA GLU A 114 -16.58 -9.74 40.01
C GLU A 114 -15.27 -9.50 40.80
N LEU A 115 -14.18 -9.13 40.11
CA LEU A 115 -12.91 -8.79 40.74
C LEU A 115 -13.02 -7.53 41.62
N LEU A 116 -13.68 -6.48 41.14
CA LEU A 116 -13.89 -5.25 41.91
C LEU A 116 -14.75 -5.50 43.16
N GLU A 117 -15.81 -6.31 43.05
CA GLU A 117 -16.66 -6.68 44.18
C GLU A 117 -15.88 -7.50 45.23
N SER A 118 -14.99 -8.40 44.79
CA SER A 118 -14.14 -9.19 45.70
C SER A 118 -13.05 -8.39 46.41
N GLN A 119 -12.60 -7.26 45.84
CA GLN A 119 -11.58 -6.39 46.46
C GLN A 119 -12.19 -5.36 47.41
N ALA A 120 -13.49 -5.11 47.32
CA ALA A 120 -14.21 -4.15 48.16
C ALA A 120 -14.84 -4.78 49.42
N ALA A 121 -14.80 -6.11 49.53
CA ALA A 121 -15.28 -6.90 50.68
C ALA A 121 -14.10 -7.31 51.59
#